data_AF-A0A7K3VWE7-F1
#
_entry.id   AF-A0A7K3VWE7-F1
#
_cell.length_a   1.000
_cell.length_b   1.000
_cell.length_c   1.000
_cell.angle_alpha   90.00
_cell.angle_beta   90.00
_cell.angle_gamma   90.00
#
_symmetry.space_group_name_H-M   'P 1'
#
loop_
_entity.id
_entity.type
_entity.pdbx_description
1 polymer ?
#
loop_
_entity_poly.entity_id
_entity_poly.type
_entity_poly.pdbx_seq_one_letter_code
_entity_poly.pdbx_strand_id
1 'polypeptide(L)'
;MTPTGRHPVDRPRGLCTEAHLGCPCRGDQTIHEERSQEIADARAQAGEPVECPECGASTTALSIVSWGNCRACRTAHSRETHPLRW
;
A
#
# COMPACT_ATOMS: atom_id res chain seq x y z
N MET A 1 -23.78 31.73 17.79
CA MET A 1 -22.71 31.31 16.87
C MET A 1 -21.92 30.22 17.56
N THR A 2 -22.30 28.96 17.34
CA THR A 2 -21.68 27.80 17.99
C THR A 2 -20.48 27.38 17.14
N PRO A 3 -19.24 27.33 17.65
CA PRO A 3 -18.18 26.66 16.91
C PRO A 3 -18.51 25.17 16.92
N THR A 4 -18.76 24.63 15.73
CA THR A 4 -18.82 23.18 15.47
C THR A 4 -17.46 22.60 15.83
N GLY A 5 -17.31 22.22 17.10
CA GLY A 5 -16.16 21.47 17.59
C GLY A 5 -16.14 20.12 16.88
N ARG A 6 -15.37 20.04 15.80
CA ARG A 6 -15.00 18.76 15.19
C ARG A 6 -14.16 18.03 16.24
N HIS A 7 -14.78 17.16 17.03
CA HIS A 7 -14.04 16.29 17.93
C HIS A 7 -12.95 15.58 17.12
N PRO A 8 -11.67 15.69 17.49
CA PRO A 8 -10.65 14.83 16.91
C PRO A 8 -11.07 13.42 17.26
N VAL A 9 -11.41 12.63 16.24
CA VAL A 9 -11.65 11.21 16.41
C VAL A 9 -10.36 10.66 17.00
N ASP A 10 -10.40 10.25 18.27
CA ASP A 10 -9.28 9.63 18.95
C ASP A 10 -8.90 8.42 18.09
N ARG A 11 -7.84 8.57 17.31
CA ARG A 11 -7.39 7.48 16.44
C ARG A 11 -7.03 6.36 17.38
N PRO A 12 -7.62 5.15 17.24
CA PRO A 12 -7.24 4.03 18.06
C PRO A 12 -5.71 3.92 18.02
N ARG A 13 -5.09 4.06 19.20
CA ARG A 13 -3.63 3.96 19.38
C ARG A 13 -3.19 2.66 18.70
N GLY A 14 -2.50 2.78 17.57
CA GLY A 14 -2.00 1.63 16.80
C GLY A 14 -2.45 1.48 15.34
N LEU A 15 -3.27 2.39 14.78
CA LEU A 15 -3.63 2.34 13.36
C LEU A 15 -3.29 3.67 12.67
N CYS A 16 -2.23 3.67 11.85
CA CYS A 16 -1.95 4.82 10.97
C CYS A 16 -3.12 5.06 10.02
N THR A 17 -3.24 6.29 9.47
CA THR A 17 -4.35 6.66 8.57
C THR A 17 -4.54 5.63 7.46
N GLU A 18 -3.42 5.08 6.97
CA GLU A 18 -3.34 4.16 5.84
C GLU A 18 -3.40 2.69 6.26
N ALA A 19 -3.67 2.38 7.53
CA ALA A 19 -3.83 0.99 7.99
C ALA A 19 -4.95 0.26 7.22
N HIS A 20 -6.01 0.98 6.82
CA HIS A 20 -7.08 0.46 5.95
C HIS A 20 -6.59 0.11 4.52
N LEU A 21 -5.42 0.60 4.12
CA LEU A 21 -4.76 0.27 2.87
C LEU A 21 -3.72 -0.85 3.04
N GLY A 22 -3.67 -1.48 4.22
CA GLY A 22 -2.72 -2.54 4.54
C GLY A 22 -1.34 -2.04 4.97
N CYS A 23 -1.21 -0.78 5.39
CA CYS A 23 0.07 -0.26 5.88
C CYS A 23 0.55 -1.06 7.11
N PRO A 24 1.78 -1.63 7.09
CA PRO A 24 2.29 -2.48 8.17
C PRO A 24 2.78 -1.69 9.39
N CYS A 25 2.63 -0.36 9.38
CA CYS A 25 3.10 0.59 10.41
C CYS A 25 2.72 0.19 11.85
N ARG A 26 1.56 -0.45 12.09
CA ARG A 26 0.98 -0.69 13.43
C ARG A 26 0.96 0.55 14.37
N GLY A 27 0.96 1.76 13.79
CA GLY A 27 1.02 3.03 14.53
C GLY A 27 2.44 3.56 14.79
N ASP A 28 3.48 2.85 14.36
CA ASP A 28 4.87 3.33 14.35
C ASP A 28 5.06 4.38 13.25
N GLN A 29 5.46 5.58 13.67
CA GLN A 29 5.63 6.71 12.76
C GLN A 29 6.89 6.57 11.90
N THR A 30 7.97 6.01 12.41
CA THR A 30 9.21 5.83 11.65
C THR A 30 9.01 4.82 10.53
N ILE A 31 8.37 3.68 10.82
CA ILE A 31 8.01 2.69 9.80
C ILE A 31 7.07 3.30 8.76
N HIS A 32 6.13 4.14 9.19
CA HIS A 32 5.21 4.81 8.28
C HIS A 32 5.90 5.82 7.36
N GLU A 33 6.80 6.63 7.89
CA GLU A 33 7.57 7.64 7.13
C GLU A 33 8.53 6.97 6.14
N GLU A 34 9.28 5.96 6.59
CA GLU A 34 10.15 5.15 5.73
C GLU A 34 9.36 4.54 4.58
N ARG A 35 8.23 3.91 4.90
CA ARG A 35 7.38 3.29 3.89
C ARG A 35 6.78 4.29 2.91
N SER A 36 6.37 5.46 3.41
CA SER A 36 5.82 6.54 2.57
C SER A 36 6.89 7.09 1.63
N GLN A 37 8.12 7.21 2.12
CA GLN A 37 9.27 7.66 1.34
C GLN A 37 9.60 6.66 0.22
N GLU A 38 9.67 5.35 0.52
CA GLU A 38 9.88 4.31 -0.50
C GLU A 38 8.83 4.36 -1.63
N ILE A 39 7.57 4.57 -1.27
CA ILE A 39 6.47 4.66 -2.25
C ILE A 39 6.61 5.94 -3.10
N ALA A 40 6.99 7.07 -2.48
CA ALA A 40 7.22 8.32 -3.19
C ALA A 40 8.39 8.20 -4.16
N ASP A 41 9.50 7.59 -3.74
CA ASP A 41 10.67 7.36 -4.57
C ASP A 41 10.36 6.39 -5.72
N ALA A 42 9.62 5.32 -5.45
CA ALA A 42 9.19 4.38 -6.49
C ALA A 42 8.21 5.02 -7.50
N ARG A 43 7.40 5.99 -7.07
CA ARG A 43 6.57 6.81 -7.98
C ARG A 43 7.41 7.72 -8.85
N ALA A 44 8.45 8.34 -8.29
CA ALA A 44 9.38 9.17 -9.05
C ALA A 44 10.17 8.35 -10.09
N GLN A 45 10.50 7.09 -9.76
CA GLN A 45 11.21 6.14 -10.63
C GLN A 45 10.29 5.33 -11.55
N ALA A 46 8.97 5.54 -11.52
CA ALA A 46 8.00 4.73 -12.25
C ALA A 46 8.10 4.81 -13.80
N GLY A 47 9.00 5.64 -14.33
CA GLY A 47 9.29 5.72 -15.76
C GLY A 47 10.08 4.54 -16.31
N GLU A 48 10.83 3.81 -15.48
CA GLU A 48 11.62 2.66 -15.91
C GLU A 48 10.90 1.34 -15.63
N PRO A 49 10.61 0.51 -16.66
CA PRO A 49 10.01 -0.79 -16.46
C PRO A 49 11.01 -1.75 -15.81
N VAL A 50 10.58 -2.42 -14.75
CA VAL A 50 11.34 -3.48 -14.06
C VAL A 50 10.68 -4.84 -14.29
N GLU A 51 11.40 -5.92 -14.05
CA GLU A 51 10.85 -7.27 -14.18
C GLU A 51 10.16 -7.74 -12.90
N CYS A 52 9.05 -8.44 -13.06
CA CYS A 52 8.33 -9.05 -11.94
C CYS A 52 9.08 -10.30 -11.43
N PRO A 53 9.36 -10.43 -10.12
CA PRO A 53 10.06 -11.59 -9.59
C PRO A 53 9.27 -12.91 -9.71
N GLU A 54 7.94 -12.84 -9.82
CA GLU A 54 7.06 -14.01 -9.88
C GLU A 54 6.91 -14.59 -11.30
N CYS A 55 6.87 -13.73 -12.32
CA CYS A 55 6.54 -14.15 -13.70
C CYS A 55 7.46 -13.59 -14.79
N GLY A 56 8.45 -12.75 -14.44
CA GLY A 56 9.35 -12.09 -15.39
C GLY A 56 8.69 -11.01 -16.27
N ALA A 57 7.38 -10.78 -16.14
CA ALA A 57 6.70 -9.76 -16.94
C ALA A 57 7.17 -8.35 -16.57
N SER A 58 7.19 -7.44 -17.55
CA SER A 58 7.48 -6.03 -17.32
C SER A 58 6.41 -5.38 -16.42
N THR A 59 6.87 -4.64 -15.43
CA THR A 59 6.03 -3.96 -14.45
C THR A 59 6.72 -2.68 -13.95
N THR A 60 6.10 -1.98 -13.01
CA THR A 60 6.66 -0.75 -12.44
C THR A 60 7.28 -1.02 -11.08
N ALA A 61 8.37 -0.30 -10.75
CA ALA A 61 8.98 -0.35 -9.42
C ALA A 61 7.93 -0.11 -8.30
N LEU A 62 6.98 0.80 -8.54
CA LEU A 62 5.86 1.04 -7.63
C LEU A 62 5.01 -0.22 -7.36
N SER A 63 4.76 -1.06 -8.37
CA SER A 63 3.99 -2.30 -8.19
C SER A 63 4.73 -3.28 -7.30
N ILE A 64 6.04 -3.43 -7.53
CA ILE A 64 6.92 -4.28 -6.72
C ILE A 64 7.01 -3.77 -5.29
N VAL A 65 7.31 -2.48 -5.10
CA VAL A 65 7.38 -1.88 -3.77
C VAL A 65 6.04 -2.04 -3.05
N SER A 66 4.91 -1.76 -3.72
CA SER A 66 3.59 -1.77 -3.07
C SER A 66 3.07 -3.17 -2.72
N TRP A 67 3.28 -4.17 -3.59
CA TRP A 67 2.62 -5.48 -3.49
C TRP A 67 3.57 -6.68 -3.56
N GLY A 68 4.86 -6.45 -3.78
CA GLY A 68 5.88 -7.50 -3.98
C GLY A 68 5.86 -8.14 -5.38
N ASN A 69 4.89 -7.81 -6.23
CA ASN A 69 4.71 -8.42 -7.54
C ASN A 69 3.98 -7.51 -8.53
N CYS A 70 3.87 -7.96 -9.78
CA CYS A 70 3.12 -7.25 -10.81
C CYS A 70 1.60 -7.40 -10.60
N ARG A 71 0.84 -6.48 -11.19
CA ARG A 71 -0.64 -6.47 -11.10
C ARG A 71 -1.28 -7.80 -11.50
N ALA A 72 -0.73 -8.50 -12.51
CA ALA A 72 -1.27 -9.78 -12.97
C ALA A 72 -1.12 -10.88 -11.89
N CYS A 73 0.08 -11.02 -11.30
CA CYS A 73 0.34 -11.93 -10.20
C CYS A 73 -0.52 -11.61 -8.98
N ARG A 74 -0.69 -10.32 -8.65
CA ARG A 74 -1.61 -9.90 -7.59
C ARG A 74 -3.05 -10.35 -7.86
N THR A 75 -3.54 -10.19 -9.08
CA THR A 75 -4.89 -10.64 -9.45
C THR A 75 -5.02 -12.16 -9.37
N ALA A 76 -4.01 -12.91 -9.82
CA ALA A 76 -3.99 -14.38 -9.69
C ALA A 76 -4.07 -14.80 -8.21
N HIS A 77 -3.19 -14.26 -7.37
CA HIS A 77 -3.17 -14.55 -5.93
C HIS A 77 -4.48 -14.17 -5.23
N SER A 78 -5.09 -13.05 -5.61
CA SER A 78 -6.40 -12.64 -5.08
C SER A 78 -7.50 -13.63 -5.43
N ARG A 79 -7.53 -14.16 -6.66
CA ARG A 79 -8.54 -15.15 -7.10
C ARG A 79 -8.36 -16.50 -6.39
N GLU A 80 -7.14 -16.86 -6.05
CA GLU A 80 -6.82 -18.06 -5.27
C GLU A 80 -7.25 -17.92 -3.81
N THR A 81 -6.94 -16.78 -3.19
CA THR A 81 -7.23 -16.53 -1.76
C THR A 81 -8.68 -16.14 -1.48
N HIS A 82 -9.33 -15.45 -2.42
CA HIS A 82 -10.70 -14.95 -2.31
C HIS A 82 -11.50 -15.35 -3.57
N PRO A 83 -11.83 -16.64 -3.72
CA PRO A 83 -12.56 -17.10 -4.88
C PRO A 83 -13.96 -16.45 -4.92
N LEU A 84 -14.36 -15.98 -6.10
CA LEU A 84 -15.71 -15.46 -6.31
C LEU A 84 -16.71 -16.61 -6.07
N ARG A 85 -17.48 -16.50 -5.01
CA ARG A 85 -18.59 -17.42 -4.73
C ARG A 85 -19.84 -16.86 -5.41
N TRP A 86 -20.43 -17.65 -6.29
CA TRP A 86 -21.69 -17.38 -6.98
C TRP A 86 -22.82 -18.16 -6.31
#